data_AF-A0AA95LZD5-F1
#
_entry.id   AF-A0AA95LZD5-F1
#
_cell.length_a   1.000
_cell.length_b   1.000
_cell.length_c   1.000
_cell.angle_alpha   90.00
_cell.angle_beta   90.00
_cell.angle_gamma   90.00
#
_symmetry.space_group_name_H-M   'P 1'
#
loop_
_entity.id
_entity.type
_entity.pdbx_description
1 polymer ?
#
loop_
_entity_poly.entity_id
_entity_poly.type
_entity_poly.pdbx_seq_one_letter_code
_entity_poly.pdbx_strand_id
1 'polypeptide(L)' 'MWIQNNKTGHVWCVSEEHGSRLLKNEDFIPFDEPQSDLNDLTVAELKEVAKERGLTNYSGLKHKELVELLSGE' A
#
# COMPACT_ATOMS: atom_id res chain seq x y z
N MET A 1 5.25 3.90 -12.65
CA MET A 1 5.66 2.49 -12.80
C MET A 1 6.34 2.05 -11.51
N TRP A 2 5.78 1.04 -10.86
CA TRP A 2 6.34 0.47 -9.64
C TRP A 2 7.45 -0.53 -10.01
N ILE A 3 8.62 -0.35 -9.41
CA ILE A 3 9.80 -1.18 -9.63
C ILE A 3 10.33 -1.62 -8.29
N GLN A 4 10.58 -2.93 -8.13
CA GLN A 4 11.23 -3.50 -6.97
C GLN A 4 12.65 -3.95 -7.33
N ASN A 5 13.59 -3.71 -6.42
CA ASN A 5 14.94 -4.26 -6.53
C ASN A 5 15.02 -5.59 -5.77
N ASN A 6 15.41 -6.67 -6.44
CA ASN A 6 15.48 -8.01 -5.85
C ASN A 6 16.61 -8.19 -4.83
N LYS A 7 17.66 -7.35 -4.88
CA LYS A 7 18.80 -7.40 -3.94
C LYS A 7 18.50 -6.72 -2.62
N THR A 8 17.75 -5.63 -2.63
CA THR A 8 17.46 -4.83 -1.44
C THR A 8 16.01 -4.97 -0.95
N GLY A 9 15.11 -5.50 -1.79
CA GLY A 9 13.68 -5.54 -1.52
C GLY A 9 12.98 -4.17 -1.56
N HIS A 10 13.70 -3.11 -1.92
CA HIS A 10 13.15 -1.76 -1.94
C HIS A 10 12.28 -1.56 -3.18
N VAL A 11 11.10 -0.96 -2.97
CA VAL A 11 10.12 -0.64 -4.01
C VAL A 11 10.04 0.87 -4.22
N TRP A 12 10.06 1.32 -5.48
CA TRP A 12 9.90 2.73 -5.85
C TRP A 12 8.85 2.91 -6.94
N CYS A 13 8.11 4.02 -6.86
CA CYS A 13 7.30 4.51 -7.97
C CYS A 13 8.12 5.51 -8.80
N VAL A 14 8.45 5.15 -10.04
CA VAL A 14 9.21 5.97 -10.98
C VAL A 14 8.45 6.18 -12.28
N SER A 15 8.83 7.19 -13.07
CA SER A 15 8.28 7.40 -14.42
C SER A 15 8.53 6.19 -15.33
N GLU A 16 7.68 5.98 -16.33
CA GLU A 16 7.77 4.83 -17.26
C GLU A 16 9.12 4.75 -17.98
N GLU A 17 9.68 5.88 -18.42
CA GLU A 17 11.00 5.93 -19.06
C GLU A 17 12.12 5.47 -18.12
N HIS A 18 12.04 5.89 -16.86
CA HIS A 18 13.04 5.53 -15.84
C HIS A 18 12.90 4.06 -15.46
N GLY A 19 11.67 3.59 -15.24
CA GLY A 19 11.37 2.19 -14.94
C GLY A 19 11.86 1.27 -16.06
N SER A 20 11.55 1.59 -17.32
CA SER A 20 12.02 0.84 -18.49
C SER A 20 13.55 0.77 -18.59
N ARG A 21 14.26 1.78 -18.07
CA ARG A 21 15.73 1.78 -18.03
C ARG A 21 16.28 0.91 -16.91
N LEU A 22 15.61 0.86 -15.76
CA LEU A 22 15.96 -0.01 -14.64
C LEU A 22 15.72 -1.49 -14.96
N LEU A 23 14.60 -1.81 -15.63
CA LEU A 23 14.24 -3.18 -16.05
C LEU A 23 15.23 -3.81 -17.05
N LYS A 24 16.18 -3.04 -17.59
CA LYS A 24 17.29 -3.59 -18.39
C LYS A 24 18.31 -4.34 -17.55
N ASN A 25 18.29 -4.15 -16.24
CA ASN A 25 19.14 -4.85 -15.30
C ASN A 25 18.31 -5.92 -14.57
N GLU A 26 18.86 -7.13 -14.46
CA GLU A 26 18.21 -8.31 -13.85
C GLU A 26 17.87 -8.12 -12.37
N ASP A 27 18.51 -7.17 -11.70
CA ASP A 27 18.25 -6.81 -10.31
C ASP A 27 16.90 -6.10 -10.09
N PHE A 28 16.26 -5.59 -11.16
CA PHE A 28 15.04 -4.80 -11.06
C PHE A 28 13.89 -5.50 -11.78
N ILE A 29 12.79 -5.68 -11.06
CA ILE A 29 11.56 -6.31 -11.57
C ILE A 29 10.41 -5.33 -11.55
N PRO A 30 9.47 -5.42 -12.51
CA PRO A 30 8.23 -4.67 -12.42
C PRO A 30 7.49 -5.20 -11.19
N PHE A 31 7.11 -4.28 -10.31
CA PHE A 31 6.29 -4.59 -9.15
C PHE A 31 4.88 -4.12 -9.46
N ASP A 32 3.88 -4.89 -9.05
CA ASP A 32 2.52 -4.36 -9.04
C ASP A 32 2.46 -3.20 -8.05
N GLU A 33 1.48 -2.30 -8.13
CA GLU A 33 1.38 -1.29 -7.07
C GLU A 33 1.35 -2.01 -5.71
N PRO A 34 2.13 -1.56 -4.69
CA PRO A 34 1.96 -2.10 -3.36
C PRO A 34 0.51 -1.84 -3.03
N GLN A 35 -0.29 -2.92 -3.03
CA GLN A 35 -1.62 -2.88 -2.46
C GLN A 35 -1.37 -2.34 -1.07
N SER A 36 -1.76 -1.08 -0.87
CA SER A 36 -1.74 -0.49 0.46
C SER A 36 -2.87 -1.21 1.17
N ASP A 37 -2.58 -2.46 1.55
CA ASP A 37 -3.41 -3.25 2.39
C ASP A 37 -3.68 -2.36 3.59
N LEU A 38 -4.97 -2.20 3.91
CA LEU A 38 -5.40 -1.48 5.09
C LEU A 38 -4.63 -1.98 6.34
N ASN A 39 -4.13 -3.23 6.28
CA ASN A 39 -3.27 -3.84 7.28
C ASN A 39 -1.91 -3.15 7.52
N ASP A 40 -1.34 -2.46 6.52
CA ASP A 40 -0.08 -1.72 6.66
C ASP A 40 -0.31 -0.27 7.16
N LEU A 41 -1.55 0.22 7.05
CA LEU A 41 -1.93 1.53 7.57
C LEU A 41 -1.98 1.53 9.09
N THR A 42 -1.58 2.64 9.70
CA THR A 42 -1.67 2.78 11.16
C THR A 42 -3.13 2.96 11.60
N VAL A 43 -3.41 2.73 12.88
CA VAL A 43 -4.75 2.98 13.47
C VAL A 43 -5.22 4.41 13.23
N ALA A 44 -4.31 5.39 13.15
CA ALA A 44 -4.67 6.77 12.84
C ALA A 44 -5.17 6.90 11.40
N GLU A 45 -4.38 6.45 10.42
CA GLU A 45 -4.74 6.45 9.00
C GLU A 45 -6.05 5.70 8.75
N LEU A 46 -6.21 4.50 9.35
CA LEU A 46 -7.45 3.72 9.23
C LEU A 46 -8.67 4.47 9.77
N LYS A 47 -8.53 5.23 10.86
CA LYS A 47 -9.61 6.06 11.39
C LYS A 47 -9.95 7.22 10.46
N GLU A 48 -8.96 7.77 9.77
CA GLU A 48 -9.19 8.81 8.75
C GLU A 48 -9.93 8.23 7.54
N VAL A 49 -9.51 7.08 7.03
CA VAL A 49 -10.22 6.38 5.95
C VAL A 49 -11.65 6.03 6.37
N ALA A 50 -11.86 5.55 7.60
CA ALA A 50 -13.20 5.24 8.13
C ALA A 50 -14.08 6.49 8.22
N LYS A 51 -13.51 7.62 8.64
CA LYS A 51 -14.19 8.92 8.68
C LYS A 51 -14.54 9.42 7.29
N GLU A 52 -13.64 9.32 6.32
CA GLU A 52 -13.90 9.70 4.93
C GLU A 52 -15.00 8.84 4.29
N ARG A 53 -15.07 7.56 4.67
CA ARG A 53 -16.15 6.65 4.26
C ARG A 53 -17.45 6.85 5.05
N GLY A 54 -17.49 7.78 6.00
CA GLY A 54 -18.69 8.08 6.80
C GLY A 54 -19.05 7.01 7.84
N LEU A 55 -18.10 6.14 8.20
CA LEU A 55 -18.29 5.14 9.24
C LEU A 55 -18.23 5.85 10.60
N THR A 56 -19.05 5.44 11.57
CA THR A 56 -19.09 6.09 12.90
C THR A 56 -18.76 5.13 14.03
N ASN A 57 -18.78 3.82 13.77
CA ASN A 57 -18.57 2.78 14.77
C ASN A 57 -17.09 2.35 14.91
N TYR A 58 -16.14 3.20 14.53
CA TYR A 58 -14.71 2.87 14.46
C TYR A 58 -13.90 3.31 15.68
N SER A 59 -14.45 4.18 16.54
CA SER A 59 -13.72 4.84 17.63
C SER A 59 -13.19 3.88 18.72
N GLY A 60 -13.86 2.74 18.93
CA GLY A 60 -13.47 1.69 19.87
C GLY A 60 -12.82 0.47 19.23
N LEU A 61 -12.65 0.47 17.91
CA LEU A 61 -12.13 -0.68 17.17
C LEU A 61 -10.60 -0.74 17.21
N LYS A 62 -10.09 -1.97 17.27
CA LYS A 62 -8.66 -2.25 17.17
C LYS A 62 -8.23 -2.23 15.70
N HIS A 63 -6.92 -2.16 15.46
CA HIS A 63 -6.34 -2.15 14.11
C HIS A 63 -6.97 -3.19 13.18
N LYS A 64 -6.98 -4.47 13.58
CA LYS A 64 -7.65 -5.55 12.81
C LYS A 64 -9.11 -5.27 12.49
N GLU A 65 -9.91 -4.90 13.49
CA GLU A 65 -11.33 -4.64 13.32
C GLU A 65 -11.59 -3.43 12.40
N LEU A 66 -10.74 -2.40 12.46
CA LEU A 66 -10.75 -1.25 11.55
C LEU A 66 -10.44 -1.68 10.11
N VAL A 67 -9.45 -2.55 9.93
CA VAL A 67 -9.05 -3.12 8.64
C VAL A 67 -10.20 -3.93 8.05
N GLU A 68 -10.81 -4.82 8.82
CA GLU A 68 -11.95 -5.63 8.36
C GLU A 68 -13.15 -4.76 7.97
N LEU A 69 -13.48 -3.78 8.81
CA LEU A 69 -14.57 -2.84 8.55
C LEU A 69 -14.33 -1.94 7.32
N LEU A 70 -13.08 -1.70 6.95
CA LEU A 70 -12.68 -0.95 5.75
C LEU A 70 -12.48 -1.85 4.52
N SER A 71 -12.13 -3.12 4.71
CA SER A 71 -11.99 -4.10 3.61
C SER A 71 -13.37 -4.54 3.10
N GLY A 72 -14.40 -4.50 3.96
CA GLY A 72 -15.79 -4.78 3.57
C GLY A 72 -16.09 -6.27 3.39
N GLU A 73 -15.40 -7.14 4.13
CA GLU A 73 -15.73 -8.57 4.28
C GLU A 73 -16.65 -8.83 5.47
#